data_AF-A0A950U3I7-F1
#
_entry.id   AF-A0A950U3I7-F1
#
_cell.length_a   1.000
_cell.length_b   1.000
_cell.length_c   1.000
_cell.angle_alpha   90.00
_cell.angle_beta   90.00
_cell.angle_gamma   90.00
#
_symmetry.space_group_name_H-M   'P 1'
#
loop_
_entity.id
_entity.type
_entity.pdbx_description
1 polymer ?
#
loop_
_entity_poly.entity_id
_entity_poly.type
_entity_poly.pdbx_seq_one_letter_code
_entity_poly.pdbx_strand_id
1 'polypeptide(L)'
;MSDPDPQDMDFGTPWRRDIDEIASALAKWGTQTLACPVRVSDVAAPGNGMSSETVLFTMHPGDGDAEQCVARLAPLPELVPVFPRYDLELQARCIRLAREHTDVPAPDIRFVETDPRWLGGPFIVMRRIHGEVPTDVPPYVFGGWVADA
;
A
#
# COMPACT_ATOMS: atom_id res chain seq x y z
N MET A 1 -26.11 -27.31 11.61
CA MET A 1 -25.13 -26.66 10.73
C MET A 1 -24.92 -25.27 11.32
N SER A 2 -23.78 -25.04 11.98
CA SER A 2 -23.43 -23.68 12.42
C SER A 2 -23.14 -22.85 11.18
N ASP A 3 -23.64 -21.61 11.14
CA ASP A 3 -23.26 -20.65 10.12
C ASP A 3 -21.73 -20.46 10.14
N PRO A 4 -21.09 -20.33 8.97
CA PRO A 4 -19.66 -20.06 8.91
C PRO A 4 -19.35 -18.72 9.59
N ASP A 5 -18.21 -18.66 10.29
CA ASP A 5 -17.70 -17.41 10.85
C ASP A 5 -17.51 -16.39 9.71
N PRO A 6 -18.02 -15.16 9.81
CA PRO A 6 -17.79 -14.11 8.82
C PRO A 6 -16.32 -13.89 8.48
N GLN A 7 -15.40 -14.27 9.38
CA GLN A 7 -13.95 -14.19 9.18
C GLN A 7 -13.38 -15.31 8.29
N ASP A 8 -14.12 -16.41 8.09
CA ASP A 8 -13.74 -17.55 7.25
C ASP A 8 -14.27 -17.43 5.80
N MET A 9 -15.02 -16.37 5.48
CA MET A 9 -15.39 -16.07 4.10
C MET A 9 -14.21 -15.48 3.34
N ASP A 10 -13.56 -16.31 2.54
CA ASP A 10 -12.65 -15.86 1.48
C ASP A 10 -13.45 -15.14 0.39
N PHE A 11 -13.72 -13.85 0.63
CA PHE A 11 -14.04 -12.91 -0.43
C PHE A 11 -12.76 -12.72 -1.23
N GLY A 12 -12.51 -13.62 -2.18
CA GLY A 12 -11.40 -13.48 -3.11
C GLY A 12 -11.30 -12.02 -3.59
N THR A 13 -10.07 -11.55 -3.83
CA THR A 13 -9.82 -10.14 -4.20
C THR A 13 -9.53 -10.02 -5.70
N PRO A 14 -10.49 -10.32 -6.60
CA PRO A 14 -10.25 -10.28 -8.06
C PRO A 14 -9.98 -8.86 -8.58
N TRP A 15 -10.12 -7.85 -7.70
CA TRP A 15 -9.78 -6.45 -7.92
C TRP A 15 -8.40 -6.06 -7.36
N ARG A 16 -7.55 -7.03 -7.02
CA ARG A 16 -6.15 -6.79 -6.63
C ARG A 16 -5.23 -7.56 -7.57
N ARG A 17 -4.03 -7.03 -7.77
CA ARG A 17 -2.97 -7.73 -8.50
C ARG A 17 -2.51 -8.91 -7.65
N ASP A 18 -1.93 -9.90 -8.30
CA ASP A 18 -1.28 -11.00 -7.59
C ASP A 18 -0.10 -10.45 -6.76
N ILE A 19 -0.01 -10.90 -5.50
CA ILE A 19 0.97 -10.38 -4.55
C ILE A 19 2.41 -10.76 -4.92
N ASP A 20 2.60 -11.94 -5.53
CA ASP A 20 3.90 -12.42 -5.98
C ASP A 20 4.34 -11.67 -7.24
N GLU A 21 3.38 -11.33 -8.12
CA GLU A 21 3.65 -10.44 -9.27
C GLU A 21 4.07 -9.05 -8.81
N ILE A 22 3.38 -8.47 -7.83
CA ILE A 22 3.75 -7.18 -7.23
C ILE A 22 5.15 -7.26 -6.60
N ALA A 23 5.44 -8.30 -5.82
CA ALA A 23 6.74 -8.48 -5.18
C ALA A 23 7.88 -8.51 -6.21
N SER A 24 7.71 -9.29 -7.28
CA SER A 24 8.67 -9.43 -8.38
C SER A 24 8.88 -8.11 -9.12
N ALA A 25 7.80 -7.38 -9.40
CA ALA A 25 7.85 -6.08 -10.04
C ALA A 25 8.55 -5.02 -9.17
N LEU A 26 8.23 -4.94 -7.88
CA LEU A 26 8.87 -4.04 -6.92
C LEU A 26 10.36 -4.33 -6.76
N ALA A 27 10.79 -5.60 -6.79
CA ALA A 27 12.20 -5.95 -6.72
C ALA A 27 12.98 -5.48 -7.96
N LYS A 28 12.42 -5.67 -9.16
CA LYS A 28 13.03 -5.20 -10.42
C LYS A 28 13.07 -3.67 -10.48
N TRP A 29 11.96 -3.03 -10.11
CA TRP A 29 11.85 -1.58 -10.02
C TRP A 29 12.85 -0.99 -9.03
N GLY A 30 12.92 -1.54 -7.81
CA GLY A 30 13.86 -1.10 -6.79
C GLY A 30 15.30 -1.25 -7.25
N THR A 31 15.61 -2.36 -7.93
CA THR A 31 16.95 -2.61 -8.48
C THR A 31 17.37 -1.54 -9.48
N GLN A 32 16.46 -1.16 -10.37
CA GLN A 32 16.69 -0.09 -11.34
C GLN A 32 16.81 1.28 -10.65
N THR A 33 15.90 1.59 -9.73
CA THR A 33 15.79 2.90 -9.07
C THR A 33 16.98 3.19 -8.16
N LEU A 34 17.48 2.17 -7.45
CA LEU A 34 18.61 2.29 -6.53
C LEU A 34 19.95 1.94 -7.18
N ALA A 35 19.96 1.50 -8.45
CA ALA A 35 21.14 1.05 -9.18
C ALA A 35 21.96 -0.01 -8.42
N CYS A 36 21.31 -0.89 -7.66
CA CYS A 36 21.91 -2.00 -6.92
C CYS A 36 20.91 -3.15 -6.79
N PRO A 37 21.34 -4.41 -6.56
CA PRO A 37 20.40 -5.53 -6.41
C PRO A 37 19.44 -5.30 -5.23
N VAL A 38 18.13 -5.33 -5.49
CA VAL A 38 17.09 -5.21 -4.46
C VAL A 38 16.32 -6.52 -4.33
N ARG A 39 16.16 -7.02 -3.11
CA ARG A 39 15.18 -8.06 -2.78
C ARG A 39 13.97 -7.45 -2.08
N VAL A 40 12.82 -8.07 -2.25
CA VAL A 40 11.56 -7.69 -1.58
C VAL A 40 11.05 -8.90 -0.80
N SER A 41 10.62 -8.68 0.44
CA SER A 41 10.04 -9.71 1.33
C SER A 41 8.82 -9.17 2.08
N ASP A 42 8.15 -10.04 2.84
CA ASP A 42 7.06 -9.69 3.76
C ASP A 42 5.93 -8.91 3.08
N VAL A 43 5.62 -9.31 1.84
CA VAL A 43 4.62 -8.63 1.03
C VAL A 43 3.24 -8.99 1.55
N ALA A 44 2.46 -7.98 1.90
CA ALA A 44 1.10 -8.15 2.43
C ALA A 44 0.18 -7.05 1.91
N ALA A 45 -1.06 -7.39 1.58
CA ALA A 45 -2.10 -6.42 1.29
C ALA A 45 -3.02 -6.30 2.53
N PRO A 46 -3.25 -5.09 3.07
CA PRO A 46 -4.11 -4.91 4.24
C PRO A 46 -5.59 -5.15 3.86
N GLY A 47 -6.39 -5.57 4.85
CA GLY A 47 -7.81 -5.87 4.66
C GLY A 47 -8.70 -4.66 4.34
N ASN A 48 -8.25 -3.44 4.67
CA ASN A 48 -8.99 -2.19 4.45
C ASN A 48 -8.45 -1.42 3.22
N GLY A 49 -9.21 -0.41 2.76
CA GLY A 49 -8.76 0.49 1.68
C GLY A 49 -9.19 0.07 0.28
N MET A 50 -10.50 0.05 0.02
CA MET A 50 -11.07 -0.36 -1.28
C MET A 50 -10.80 0.61 -2.45
N SER A 51 -10.43 1.88 -2.19
CA SER A 51 -10.24 2.89 -3.25
C SER A 51 -8.86 2.86 -3.90
N SER A 52 -7.86 2.26 -3.27
CA SER A 52 -6.50 2.18 -3.81
C SER A 52 -5.82 0.93 -3.28
N GLU A 53 -5.14 0.21 -4.17
CA GLU A 53 -4.39 -0.96 -3.78
C GLU A 53 -3.18 -0.53 -2.95
N THR A 54 -3.11 -1.05 -1.72
CA THR A 54 -2.04 -0.75 -0.78
C THR A 54 -1.28 -2.04 -0.49
N VAL A 55 0.04 -1.98 -0.54
CA VAL A 55 0.91 -3.14 -0.37
C VAL A 55 2.00 -2.79 0.63
N LEU A 56 2.09 -3.54 1.71
CA LEU A 56 3.17 -3.47 2.69
C LEU A 56 4.27 -4.43 2.23
N PHE A 57 5.53 -4.05 2.39
CA PHE A 57 6.67 -4.90 2.04
C PHE A 57 7.95 -4.44 2.75
N THR A 58 8.96 -5.29 2.77
CA THR A 58 10.32 -4.94 3.19
C THR A 58 11.23 -4.90 1.96
N MET A 59 11.95 -3.79 1.76
CA MET A 59 12.93 -3.61 0.70
C MET A 59 14.34 -3.82 1.24
N HIS A 60 15.13 -4.69 0.59
CA HIS A 60 16.51 -5.03 0.96
C HIS A 60 17.47 -4.61 -0.15
N PRO A 61 18.08 -3.41 -0.09
CA PRO A 61 18.97 -2.92 -1.13
C PRO A 61 20.42 -3.36 -0.89
N GLY A 62 20.93 -4.34 -1.64
CA GLY A 62 22.35 -4.75 -1.61
C GLY A 62 22.91 -4.90 -0.18
N ASP A 63 23.93 -4.09 0.13
CA ASP A 63 24.58 -4.01 1.44
C ASP A 63 23.99 -2.92 2.36
N GLY A 64 22.91 -2.28 1.94
CA GLY A 64 22.17 -1.29 2.72
C GLY A 64 21.17 -1.92 3.69
N ASP A 65 20.69 -1.11 4.63
CA ASP A 65 19.71 -1.54 5.62
C ASP A 65 18.36 -1.83 4.99
N ALA A 66 17.68 -2.86 5.51
CA ALA A 66 16.32 -3.18 5.11
C ALA A 66 15.36 -2.04 5.51
N GLU A 67 14.54 -1.57 4.58
CA GLU A 67 13.52 -0.54 4.82
C GLU A 67 12.12 -1.17 4.74
N GLN A 68 11.31 -0.99 5.79
CA GLN A 68 9.89 -1.34 5.74
C GLN A 68 9.11 -0.24 5.02
N CYS A 69 8.40 -0.64 3.97
CA CYS A 69 7.75 0.26 3.03
C CYS A 69 6.27 -0.05 2.87
N VAL A 70 5.56 0.95 2.36
CA VAL A 70 4.19 0.83 1.86
C VAL A 70 4.17 1.38 0.44
N ALA A 71 3.67 0.60 -0.51
CA ALA A 71 3.32 1.05 -1.84
C ALA A 71 1.82 1.36 -1.87
N ARG A 72 1.46 2.53 -2.40
CA ARG A 72 0.08 2.84 -2.76
C ARG A 72 0.01 2.96 -4.28
N LEU A 73 -0.77 2.08 -4.89
CA LEU A 73 -0.90 1.94 -6.32
C LEU A 73 -2.23 2.56 -6.78
N ALA A 74 -2.22 3.15 -7.97
CA ALA A 74 -3.47 3.42 -8.66
C ALA A 74 -4.16 2.08 -8.99
N PRO A 75 -5.50 2.01 -8.88
CA PRO A 75 -6.24 0.84 -9.34
C PRO A 75 -6.00 0.64 -10.84
N LEU A 76 -6.02 -0.62 -11.27
CA LEU A 76 -5.93 -0.92 -12.70
C LEU A 76 -7.17 -0.35 -13.44
N PRO A 77 -7.03 0.17 -14.67
CA PRO A 77 -8.15 0.76 -15.42
C PRO A 77 -9.32 -0.20 -15.69
N GLU A 78 -9.02 -1.50 -15.77
CA GLU A 78 -9.99 -2.59 -15.94
C GLU A 78 -10.79 -2.92 -14.68
N LEU A 79 -10.36 -2.40 -13.52
CA LEU A 79 -11.09 -2.48 -12.27
C LEU A 79 -11.96 -1.24 -12.13
N VAL A 80 -13.17 -1.39 -11.57
CA VAL A 80 -14.13 -0.29 -11.38
C VAL A 80 -13.54 0.73 -10.40
N PRO A 81 -12.95 1.85 -10.87
CA PRO A 81 -12.23 2.76 -10.00
C PRO A 81 -13.23 3.68 -9.31
N VAL A 82 -13.04 3.91 -8.00
CA VAL A 82 -13.92 4.81 -7.23
C VAL A 82 -13.85 6.25 -7.75
N PHE A 83 -12.64 6.71 -8.13
CA PHE A 83 -12.41 8.07 -8.62
C PHE A 83 -12.12 8.10 -10.12
N PRO A 84 -12.52 9.18 -10.83
CA PRO A 84 -12.25 9.33 -12.26
C PRO A 84 -10.77 9.57 -12.58
N ARG A 85 -9.96 10.02 -11.61
CA ARG A 85 -8.53 10.28 -11.77
C ARG A 85 -7.79 9.98 -10.47
N TYR A 86 -6.60 9.39 -10.59
CA TYR A 86 -5.66 9.15 -9.50
C TYR A 86 -4.37 9.93 -9.76
N ASP A 87 -4.29 11.15 -9.25
CA ASP A 87 -3.07 11.97 -9.29
C ASP A 87 -2.21 11.68 -8.04
N LEU A 88 -1.41 10.62 -8.13
CA LEU A 88 -0.57 10.21 -7.00
C LEU A 88 0.62 11.14 -6.78
N GLU A 89 1.06 11.87 -7.81
CA GLU A 89 2.09 12.90 -7.67
C GLU A 89 1.59 14.07 -6.82
N LEU A 90 0.36 14.53 -7.05
CA LEU A 90 -0.29 15.54 -6.23
C LEU A 90 -0.44 15.05 -4.79
N GLN A 91 -0.88 13.82 -4.59
CA GLN A 91 -1.01 13.25 -3.24
C GLN A 91 0.34 13.19 -2.51
N ALA A 92 1.40 12.71 -3.17
CA ALA A 92 2.74 12.71 -2.63
C ALA A 92 3.23 14.12 -2.26
N ARG A 93 2.94 15.12 -3.12
CA ARG A 93 3.29 16.52 -2.86
C ARG A 93 2.55 17.07 -1.64
N CYS A 94 1.25 16.82 -1.52
CA CYS A 94 0.47 17.23 -0.35
C CYS A 94 1.02 16.61 0.94
N ILE A 95 1.36 15.32 0.93
CA ILE A 95 1.95 14.62 2.09
C ILE A 95 3.30 15.26 2.48
N ARG A 96 4.17 15.52 1.51
CA ARG A 96 5.47 16.18 1.75
C ARG A 96 5.29 17.56 2.38
N LEU A 97 4.41 18.39 1.81
CA LEU A 97 4.14 19.73 2.31
C LEU A 97 3.55 19.71 3.73
N ALA A 98 2.63 18.80 4.01
CA ALA A 98 2.08 18.64 5.36
C ALA A 98 3.17 18.28 6.37
N ARG A 99 4.07 17.35 6.01
CA ARG A 99 5.20 16.93 6.85
C ARG A 99 6.24 18.03 7.07
N GLU A 100 6.49 18.86 6.06
CA GLU A 100 7.52 19.92 6.11
C GLU A 100 7.04 21.17 6.86
N HIS A 101 5.76 21.50 6.76
CA HIS A 101 5.24 22.80 7.22
C HIS A 101 4.25 22.70 8.39
N THR A 102 4.02 21.51 8.94
CA THR A 102 3.11 21.33 10.09
C THR A 102 3.63 20.24 11.04
N ASP A 103 3.05 20.18 12.24
CA ASP A 103 3.34 19.12 13.22
C ASP A 103 2.48 17.86 13.01
N VAL A 104 1.70 17.78 11.92
CA VAL A 104 0.85 16.62 11.63
C VAL A 104 1.72 15.41 11.26
N PRO A 105 1.54 14.25 11.94
CA PRO A 105 2.28 13.05 11.59
C PRO A 105 1.85 12.56 10.20
N ALA A 106 2.79 12.54 9.27
CA ALA A 106 2.59 12.11 7.89
C ALA A 106 3.75 11.20 7.43
N PRO A 107 3.51 10.19 6.58
CA PRO A 107 4.55 9.27 6.14
C PRO A 107 5.64 9.96 5.32
N ASP A 108 6.86 9.42 5.38
CA ASP A 108 7.98 9.88 4.56
C ASP A 108 7.88 9.27 3.15
N ILE A 109 7.63 10.11 2.14
CA ILE A 109 7.54 9.70 0.73
C ILE A 109 8.94 9.50 0.15
N ARG A 110 9.33 8.24 -0.04
CA ARG A 110 10.63 7.85 -0.58
C ARG A 110 10.66 7.98 -2.10
N PHE A 111 9.63 7.47 -2.78
CA PHE A 111 9.59 7.44 -4.25
C PHE A 111 8.20 7.74 -4.78
N VAL A 112 8.18 8.31 -5.98
CA VAL A 112 7.00 8.47 -6.82
C VAL A 112 7.39 7.91 -8.18
N GLU A 113 6.71 6.85 -8.62
CA GLU A 113 6.92 6.21 -9.91
C GLU A 113 5.70 6.43 -10.78
N THR A 114 5.92 6.92 -12.00
CA THR A 114 4.88 7.27 -12.96
C THR A 114 4.92 6.40 -14.20
N ASP A 115 5.99 5.63 -14.42
CA ASP A 115 6.12 4.69 -15.52
C ASP A 115 5.24 3.46 -15.29
N PRO A 116 4.20 3.24 -16.11
CA PRO A 116 3.28 2.12 -15.93
C PRO A 116 3.94 0.77 -16.23
N ARG A 117 5.15 0.71 -16.80
CA ARG A 117 5.80 -0.57 -17.13
C ARG A 117 6.03 -1.49 -15.94
N TRP A 118 6.07 -0.94 -14.72
CA TRP A 118 6.41 -1.69 -13.52
C TRP A 118 5.20 -2.42 -12.94
N LEU A 119 4.09 -1.70 -12.76
CA LEU A 119 2.90 -2.22 -12.05
C LEU A 119 1.59 -1.88 -12.79
N GLY A 120 1.65 -1.51 -14.06
CA GLY A 120 0.48 -1.16 -14.88
C GLY A 120 -0.11 0.23 -14.58
N GLY A 121 0.51 1.02 -13.72
CA GLY A 121 0.07 2.36 -13.37
C GLY A 121 1.03 3.04 -12.39
N PRO A 122 0.80 4.33 -12.07
CA PRO A 122 1.62 5.06 -11.12
C PRO A 122 1.46 4.50 -9.71
N PHE A 123 2.52 4.63 -8.91
CA PHE A 123 2.49 4.29 -7.49
C PHE A 123 3.44 5.19 -6.69
N ILE A 124 3.18 5.26 -5.38
CA ILE A 124 4.05 5.96 -4.42
C ILE A 124 4.59 4.94 -3.43
N VAL A 125 5.86 5.06 -3.07
CA VAL A 125 6.49 4.26 -2.02
C VAL A 125 6.87 5.17 -0.87
N MET A 126 6.42 4.79 0.33
CA MET A 126 6.64 5.54 1.56
C MET A 126 7.15 4.64 2.68
N ARG A 127 7.82 5.21 3.67
CA ARG A 127 8.22 4.46 4.87
C ARG A 127 7.00 4.01 5.65
N ARG A 128 7.02 2.76 6.09
CA ARG A 128 5.96 2.20 6.95
C ARG A 128 5.99 2.88 8.31
N ILE A 129 4.83 3.36 8.75
CA ILE A 129 4.58 3.76 10.14
C ILE A 129 3.80 2.63 10.79
N HIS A 130 4.27 2.16 11.95
CA HIS A 130 3.55 1.16 12.72
C HIS A 130 2.47 1.81 13.58
N GLY A 131 1.29 1.21 13.57
CA GLY A 131 0.13 1.67 14.32
C GLY A 131 -1.07 0.76 14.07
N GLU A 132 -2.17 1.07 14.75
CA GLU A 132 -3.43 0.35 14.64
C GLU A 132 -4.44 1.22 13.90
N VAL A 133 -5.09 0.66 12.88
CA VAL A 133 -6.13 1.34 12.11
C VAL A 133 -7.48 0.74 12.52
N PRO A 134 -8.50 1.56 12.80
CA PRO A 134 -9.85 1.06 13.08
C PRO A 134 -10.39 0.18 11.94
N THR A 135 -11.24 -0.81 12.27
CA THR A 135 -11.82 -1.72 11.27
C THR A 135 -12.92 -1.03 10.46
N ASP A 136 -12.96 -1.30 9.15
CA ASP A 136 -14.06 -0.85 8.28
C ASP A 136 -15.20 -1.87 8.23
N VAL A 137 -14.89 -3.16 8.43
CA VAL A 137 -15.85 -4.27 8.39
C VAL A 137 -15.61 -5.24 9.56
N PRO A 138 -16.55 -5.37 10.52
CA PRO A 138 -17.65 -4.44 10.75
C PRO A 138 -17.11 -3.03 11.06
N PRO A 139 -17.91 -1.97 10.81
CA PRO A 139 -17.48 -0.61 11.10
C PRO A 139 -17.05 -0.47 12.56
N TYR A 140 -15.94 0.24 12.82
CA TYR A 140 -15.30 0.39 14.14
C TYR A 140 -16.21 0.91 15.26
N VAL A 141 -17.37 1.48 14.93
CA VAL A 141 -18.38 1.90 15.91
C VAL A 141 -19.16 0.72 16.53
N PHE A 142 -19.10 -0.45 15.91
CA PHE A 142 -19.80 -1.66 16.35
C PHE A 142 -18.90 -2.64 17.11
N GLY A 143 -17.60 -2.37 17.21
CA GLY A 143 -16.65 -3.21 17.95
C GLY A 143 -15.19 -2.87 17.67
N GLY A 144 -14.28 -3.50 18.43
CA GLY A 144 -12.84 -3.28 18.34
C GLY A 144 -12.35 -2.18 19.30
N TRP A 145 -11.03 -1.98 19.33
CA TRP A 145 -10.36 -1.16 20.34
C TRP A 145 -10.89 0.28 20.45
N VAL A 146 -11.44 0.84 19.36
CA VAL A 146 -12.05 2.18 19.38
C VAL A 146 -13.39 2.19 20.12
N ALA A 147 -14.20 1.14 19.98
CA ALA A 147 -15.47 1.01 20.69
C ALA A 147 -15.28 0.65 22.17
N ASP A 148 -14.16 0.00 22.50
CA ASP A 148 -13.81 -0.41 23.86
C ASP A 148 -13.11 0.70 24.69
N ALA A 149 -12.74 1.83 24.05
CA ALA A 149 -11.97 2.92 24.63
C ALA A 149 -12.79 3.92 25.46
#